data_AF-A0A964H9W1-F1
#
_entry.id   AF-A0A964H9W1-F1
#
_cell.length_a   1.000
_cell.length_b   1.000
_cell.length_c   1.000
_cell.angle_alpha   90.00
_cell.angle_beta   90.00
_cell.angle_gamma   90.00
#
_symmetry.space_group_name_H-M   'P 1'
#
loop_
_entity.id
_entity.type
_entity.pdbx_description
1 polymer ?
#
loop_
_entity_poly.entity_id
_entity_poly.type
_entity_poly.pdbx_seq_one_letter_code
_entity_poly.pdbx_strand_id
1 'polypeptide(L)'
;MADGCQDLSLAVHRTRGSSPRCHDTTRQRGQRRREMKPSSLIASLVLAASAAVLLFLLSSASANTALFARHYAWLLGANALLALGLVVWVGLRLRLFWRERRAQVFGSRLKSRLLLMLALMAVLPGALVYGVSLQFAVSSIESWFDVRVDKALEGGIDLGRGIIESQQAELLEKARNMALDLGDSSIVSATRLNRLREQSGVRSALVLSSSLQVIASSTADFGQLLPTLPSAAQLRQARQGRGLTWVEEETENGKIGLVLHALSPLFDGGADFTVEPRYLQVTRPMSATIVASAANVEAAYRDYQELSLGRQGLNRIYGLTLTLTLLLSLSAAIALAFFLAERLARPLLILAEGTAAVAAGDFSPRAALENRDRRDELGLLIQSFNRMTEQLLEAHQETERHRNELEATSAYLESVLANLSAGVLTFDPDFRLKAANRGAVAILEDQLVDVERLPLSQWPRHAALAEAVMTAFADKGAEWQQELELTNDPAGSPKTLLLRGSTPPADGGYVVVFDDITHLLSAQRSAAWGEVARRLAHEIKNPLTPIQLSAERLQLRLADKLDGPGREMLEKATNTIVNQVEAMKNMVNEFR
;
A
#
# COMPACT_ATOMS: atom_id res chain seq x y z
N MET A 1 2.65 12.84 41.82
CA MET A 1 3.99 13.46 41.73
C MET A 1 3.87 14.55 40.69
N ALA A 2 3.28 15.70 41.01
CA ALA A 2 3.68 16.74 41.97
C ALA A 2 4.84 17.60 41.44
N ASP A 3 4.60 18.91 41.57
CA ASP A 3 5.49 20.08 41.44
C ASP A 3 5.78 20.57 40.01
N GLY A 4 5.53 21.83 39.62
CA GLY A 4 5.29 23.05 40.39
C GLY A 4 6.33 24.10 39.99
N CYS A 5 5.92 25.17 39.32
CA CYS A 5 6.64 26.46 39.39
C CYS A 5 5.72 27.61 38.96
N GLN A 6 5.34 28.40 39.96
CA GLN A 6 4.71 29.70 39.88
C GLN A 6 5.76 30.81 39.96
N ASP A 7 5.39 31.96 39.40
CA ASP A 7 5.83 33.31 39.71
C ASP A 7 7.23 33.81 39.32
N LEU A 8 7.22 34.74 38.35
CA LEU A 8 7.81 36.06 38.57
C LEU A 8 7.12 37.12 37.69
N SER A 9 6.61 38.14 38.37
CA SER A 9 5.93 39.33 37.88
C SER A 9 6.85 40.56 37.98
N LEU A 10 6.55 41.58 37.17
CA LEU A 10 7.08 42.97 37.09
C LEU A 10 8.29 43.17 36.15
N ALA A 11 8.34 44.14 35.22
CA ALA A 11 7.39 45.14 34.73
C ALA A 11 7.95 45.86 33.46
N VAL A 12 7.05 46.52 32.71
CA VAL A 12 7.23 47.74 31.88
C VAL A 12 7.39 47.63 30.33
N HIS A 13 6.29 48.08 29.70
CA HIS A 13 6.09 48.81 28.42
C HIS A 13 6.11 48.18 27.01
N ARG A 14 4.92 48.33 26.39
CA ARG A 14 4.60 48.67 24.98
C ARG A 14 5.14 47.74 23.88
N THR A 15 4.23 47.04 23.20
CA THR A 15 3.79 47.36 21.82
C THR A 15 2.64 46.46 21.38
N ARG A 16 1.80 46.99 20.49
CA ARG A 16 0.59 46.41 19.90
C ARG A 16 0.85 45.12 19.11
N GLY A 17 -0.16 44.23 19.13
CA GLY A 17 -0.64 43.53 17.93
C GLY A 17 0.12 42.26 17.52
N SER A 18 -0.31 41.12 18.03
CA SER A 18 -0.43 39.86 17.25
C SER A 18 -1.01 38.78 18.16
N SER A 19 -2.18 38.28 17.78
CA SER A 19 -2.76 37.06 18.33
C SER A 19 -1.96 35.86 17.82
N PRO A 20 -1.34 35.03 18.68
CA PRO A 20 -0.76 33.79 18.23
C PRO A 20 -1.90 32.78 18.05
N ARG A 21 -2.20 32.41 16.80
CA ARG A 21 -2.95 31.19 16.50
C ARG A 21 -2.24 30.03 17.18
N CYS A 22 -2.93 29.37 18.11
CA CYS A 22 -2.53 28.07 18.63
C CYS A 22 -2.46 27.07 17.47
N HIS A 23 -1.27 26.91 16.88
CA HIS A 23 -0.95 25.73 16.11
C HIS A 23 -0.77 24.58 17.10
N ASP A 24 -1.78 23.73 17.16
CA ASP A 24 -1.73 22.39 17.76
C ASP A 24 -0.66 21.55 17.04
N THR A 25 0.59 21.70 17.50
CA THR A 25 1.77 21.00 16.98
C THR A 25 2.03 19.69 17.73
N THR A 26 1.05 19.22 18.51
CA THR A 26 1.18 18.06 19.41
C THR A 26 0.82 16.71 18.78
N ARG A 27 0.65 16.63 17.45
CA ARG A 27 0.27 15.36 16.77
C ARG A 27 1.12 14.93 15.56
N GLN A 28 2.31 15.48 15.35
CA GLN A 28 3.18 15.05 14.25
C GLN A 28 4.48 14.32 14.64
N ARG A 29 4.76 14.10 15.93
CA ARG A 29 5.90 13.29 16.39
C ARG A 29 5.44 11.89 16.80
N GLY A 30 5.25 10.98 15.85
CA GLY A 30 4.94 9.58 16.17
C GLY A 30 4.82 8.58 15.03
N GLN A 31 4.64 9.02 13.78
CA GLN A 31 4.54 8.10 12.65
C GLN A 31 5.77 8.20 11.74
N ARG A 32 6.89 7.64 12.19
CA ARG A 32 7.82 7.03 11.23
C ARG A 32 7.07 5.85 10.61
N ARG A 33 6.31 6.10 9.54
CA ARG A 33 5.75 5.06 8.66
C ARG A 33 6.93 4.16 8.30
N ARG A 34 6.93 2.92 8.81
CA ARG A 34 7.83 1.87 8.32
C ARG A 34 7.33 1.48 6.93
N GLU A 35 7.52 2.37 5.97
CA GLU A 35 7.39 1.99 4.57
C GLU A 35 8.36 0.83 4.35
N MET A 36 7.86 -0.26 3.77
CA MET A 36 8.71 -1.37 3.39
C MET A 36 9.76 -0.86 2.43
N LYS A 37 11.03 -0.92 2.84
CA LYS A 37 12.14 -0.72 1.92
C LYS A 37 11.93 -1.70 0.76
N PRO A 38 12.01 -1.24 -0.51
CA PRO A 38 11.81 -2.07 -1.69
C PRO A 38 12.69 -3.35 -1.68
N SER A 39 13.81 -3.31 -0.97
CA SER A 39 14.66 -4.48 -0.71
C SER A 39 13.95 -5.68 -0.08
N SER A 40 12.95 -5.47 0.79
CA SER A 40 12.24 -6.57 1.46
C SER A 40 11.22 -7.28 0.57
N LEU A 41 10.70 -6.59 -0.46
CA LEU A 41 9.81 -7.15 -1.48
C LEU A 41 10.60 -7.94 -2.53
N ILE A 42 11.75 -7.41 -2.95
CA ILE A 42 12.67 -8.10 -3.86
C ILE A 42 13.20 -9.38 -3.19
N ALA A 43 13.56 -9.32 -1.91
CA ALA A 43 13.99 -10.49 -1.15
C ALA A 43 12.94 -11.62 -1.13
N SER A 44 11.65 -11.30 -0.98
CA SER A 44 10.60 -12.33 -1.02
C SER A 44 10.41 -12.97 -2.39
N LEU A 45 10.61 -12.20 -3.46
CA LEU A 45 10.50 -12.71 -4.82
C LEU A 45 11.67 -13.64 -5.17
N VAL A 46 12.89 -13.27 -4.73
CA VAL A 46 14.08 -14.12 -4.82
C VAL A 46 13.90 -15.40 -4.00
N LEU A 47 13.35 -15.30 -2.78
CA LEU A 47 13.08 -16.47 -1.94
C LEU A 47 12.06 -17.42 -2.61
N ALA A 48 10.98 -16.88 -3.19
CA ALA A 48 9.99 -17.67 -3.92
C ALA A 48 10.57 -18.33 -5.17
N ALA A 49 11.43 -17.63 -5.93
CA ALA A 49 12.12 -18.19 -7.08
C ALA A 49 13.09 -19.32 -6.67
N SER A 50 13.85 -19.12 -5.60
CA SER A 50 14.74 -20.15 -5.06
C SER A 50 13.97 -21.38 -4.55
N ALA A 51 12.78 -21.19 -3.96
CA ALA A 51 11.88 -22.29 -3.58
C ALA A 51 11.45 -23.10 -4.80
N ALA A 52 11.06 -22.44 -5.89
CA ALA A 52 10.65 -23.12 -7.13
C ALA A 52 11.79 -23.95 -7.73
N VAL A 53 13.01 -23.40 -7.77
CA VAL A 53 14.19 -24.12 -8.27
C VAL A 53 14.53 -25.33 -7.40
N LEU A 54 14.53 -25.17 -6.07
CA LEU A 54 14.84 -26.27 -5.15
C LEU A 54 13.76 -27.36 -5.14
N LEU A 55 12.49 -26.99 -5.35
CA LEU A 55 11.40 -27.96 -5.55
C LEU A 55 11.56 -28.72 -6.85
N PHE A 56 11.92 -28.03 -7.94
CA PHE A 56 12.21 -28.68 -9.21
C PHE A 56 13.36 -29.67 -9.07
N LEU A 57 14.43 -29.29 -8.38
CA LEU A 57 15.57 -30.17 -8.09
C LEU A 57 15.20 -31.35 -7.18
N LEU A 58 14.32 -31.15 -6.19
CA LEU A 58 13.85 -32.22 -5.31
C LEU A 58 12.95 -33.22 -6.06
N SER A 59 12.06 -32.71 -6.91
CA SER A 59 11.20 -33.54 -7.77
C SER A 59 12.01 -34.34 -8.78
N SER A 60 13.04 -33.74 -9.39
CA SER A 60 13.90 -34.45 -10.35
C SER A 60 14.79 -35.49 -9.65
N ALA A 61 15.29 -35.19 -8.45
CA ALA A 61 16.06 -36.13 -7.63
C ALA A 61 15.24 -37.36 -7.21
N SER A 62 13.93 -37.22 -7.03
CA SER A 62 13.02 -38.35 -6.73
C SER A 62 12.77 -39.25 -7.95
N ALA A 63 13.07 -38.82 -9.18
CA ALA A 63 12.69 -39.52 -10.40
C ALA A 63 13.73 -40.56 -10.86
N ASN A 64 15.03 -40.20 -10.94
CA ASN A 64 16.13 -41.17 -11.15
C ASN A 64 17.49 -40.47 -11.22
N THR A 65 18.44 -40.75 -10.31
CA THR A 65 19.90 -40.56 -10.51
C THR A 65 20.70 -41.03 -9.29
N ALA A 66 21.61 -41.99 -9.45
CA ALA A 66 22.52 -42.44 -8.40
C ALA A 66 23.42 -41.31 -7.83
N LEU A 67 23.66 -40.25 -8.61
CA LEU A 67 24.37 -39.03 -8.19
C LEU A 67 23.59 -38.18 -7.18
N PHE A 68 22.25 -38.17 -7.29
CA PHE A 68 21.37 -37.36 -6.46
C PHE A 68 20.86 -38.09 -5.21
N ALA A 69 20.84 -39.42 -5.21
CA ALA A 69 20.52 -40.22 -4.02
C ALA A 69 21.43 -39.88 -2.82
N ARG A 70 22.73 -39.63 -3.07
CA ARG A 70 23.70 -39.25 -2.03
C ARG A 70 23.46 -37.84 -1.47
N HIS A 71 22.87 -36.95 -2.26
CA HIS A 71 22.57 -35.56 -1.91
C HIS A 71 21.12 -35.34 -1.50
N TYR A 72 20.28 -36.39 -1.53
CA TYR A 72 18.85 -36.28 -1.24
C TYR A 72 18.59 -35.71 0.16
N ALA A 73 19.34 -36.16 1.18
CA ALA A 73 19.24 -35.64 2.53
C ALA A 73 19.62 -34.15 2.63
N TRP A 74 20.66 -33.72 1.89
CA TRP A 74 21.06 -32.31 1.82
C TRP A 74 20.01 -31.45 1.12
N LEU A 75 19.44 -31.93 0.01
CA LEU A 75 18.36 -31.25 -0.71
C LEU A 75 17.10 -31.13 0.15
N LEU A 76 16.75 -32.18 0.88
CA LEU A 76 15.60 -32.18 1.80
C LEU A 76 15.85 -31.22 2.97
N GLY A 77 17.04 -31.23 3.55
CA GLY A 77 17.44 -30.29 4.60
C GLY A 77 17.45 -28.82 4.13
N ALA A 78 17.98 -28.55 2.94
CA ALA A 78 17.99 -27.22 2.34
C ALA A 78 16.57 -26.70 2.06
N ASN A 79 15.71 -27.55 1.48
CA ASN A 79 14.30 -27.20 1.27
C ASN A 79 13.56 -27.00 2.59
N ALA A 80 13.80 -27.83 3.62
CA ALA A 80 13.19 -27.68 4.94
C ALA A 80 13.60 -26.36 5.61
N LEU A 81 14.89 -26.00 5.53
CA LEU A 81 15.40 -24.73 6.06
C LEU A 81 14.78 -23.54 5.33
N LEU A 82 14.70 -23.61 3.99
CA LEU A 82 14.08 -22.57 3.18
C LEU A 82 12.58 -22.44 3.46
N ALA A 83 11.87 -23.56 3.62
CA ALA A 83 10.46 -23.59 3.98
C ALA A 83 10.23 -22.97 5.36
N LEU A 84 11.07 -23.31 6.34
CA LEU A 84 11.00 -22.72 7.68
C LEU A 84 11.27 -21.22 7.63
N GLY A 85 12.27 -20.77 6.86
CA GLY A 85 12.56 -19.36 6.63
C GLY A 85 11.38 -18.61 5.99
N LEU A 86 10.76 -19.20 4.97
CA LEU A 86 9.56 -18.65 4.32
C LEU A 86 8.36 -18.57 5.26
N VAL A 87 8.09 -19.64 6.01
CA VAL A 87 6.99 -19.68 6.98
C VAL A 87 7.17 -18.64 8.08
N VAL A 88 8.38 -18.52 8.63
CA VAL A 88 8.71 -17.49 9.63
C VAL A 88 8.53 -16.10 9.02
N TRP A 89 9.02 -15.88 7.80
CA TRP A 89 8.86 -14.59 7.11
C TRP A 89 7.39 -14.24 6.88
N VAL A 90 6.59 -15.17 6.32
CA VAL A 90 5.15 -15.00 6.10
C VAL A 90 4.43 -14.77 7.43
N GLY A 91 4.76 -15.52 8.48
CA GLY A 91 4.15 -15.39 9.81
C GLY A 91 4.45 -14.04 10.46
N LEU A 92 5.70 -13.56 10.37
CA LEU A 92 6.06 -12.21 10.83
C LEU A 92 5.31 -11.13 10.05
N ARG A 93 5.14 -11.29 8.73
CA ARG A 93 4.36 -10.36 7.90
C ARG A 93 2.88 -10.36 8.23
N LEU A 94 2.27 -11.54 8.39
CA LEU A 94 0.90 -11.65 8.88
C LEU A 94 0.75 -10.94 10.23
N ARG A 95 1.69 -11.15 11.16
CA ARG A 95 1.63 -10.56 12.51
C ARG A 95 1.74 -9.03 12.48
N LEU A 96 2.64 -8.49 11.66
CA LEU A 96 2.76 -7.05 11.45
C LEU A 96 1.49 -6.47 10.83
N PHE A 97 0.96 -7.12 9.79
CA PHE A 97 -0.28 -6.73 9.13
C PHE A 97 -1.48 -6.77 10.08
N TRP A 98 -1.59 -7.81 10.91
CA TRP A 98 -2.64 -7.92 11.94
C TRP A 98 -2.56 -6.78 12.96
N ARG A 99 -1.35 -6.35 13.34
CA ARG A 99 -1.17 -5.17 14.21
C ARG A 99 -1.63 -3.89 13.51
N GLU A 100 -1.29 -3.69 12.24
CA GLU A 100 -1.74 -2.53 11.44
C GLU A 100 -3.26 -2.49 11.28
N ARG A 101 -3.88 -3.64 11.05
CA ARG A 101 -5.34 -3.77 10.98
C ARG A 101 -6.01 -3.46 12.31
N ARG A 102 -5.42 -3.91 13.43
CA ARG A 102 -5.93 -3.61 14.77
C ARG A 102 -5.78 -2.13 15.12
N ALA A 103 -4.72 -1.49 14.64
CA ALA A 103 -4.49 -0.05 14.78
C ALA A 103 -5.36 0.83 13.85
N GLN A 104 -6.27 0.23 13.07
CA GLN A 104 -7.19 0.92 12.13
C GLN A 104 -6.48 1.93 11.21
N VAL A 105 -5.25 1.61 10.78
CA VAL A 105 -4.50 2.48 9.86
C VAL A 105 -5.29 2.61 8.54
N PHE A 106 -5.34 3.83 7.99
CA PHE A 106 -6.00 4.14 6.73
C PHE A 106 -5.53 3.18 5.62
N GLY A 107 -6.47 2.58 4.89
CA GLY A 107 -6.23 1.58 3.83
C GLY A 107 -5.98 0.13 4.26
N SER A 108 -5.95 -0.18 5.57
CA SER A 108 -5.82 -1.56 6.07
C SER A 108 -6.96 -2.50 5.64
N ARG A 109 -8.19 -1.96 5.50
CA ARG A 109 -9.36 -2.73 5.05
C ARG A 109 -9.19 -3.23 3.61
N LEU A 110 -8.78 -2.35 2.68
CA LEU A 110 -8.54 -2.70 1.29
C LEU A 110 -7.45 -3.76 1.16
N LYS A 111 -6.30 -3.54 1.82
CA LYS A 111 -5.20 -4.51 1.87
C LYS A 111 -5.68 -5.87 2.38
N SER A 112 -6.51 -5.90 3.44
CA SER A 112 -7.00 -7.16 4.02
C SER A 112 -7.92 -7.94 3.09
N ARG A 113 -8.79 -7.25 2.34
CA ARG A 113 -9.73 -7.88 1.41
C ARG A 113 -9.00 -8.48 0.22
N LEU A 114 -8.04 -7.74 -0.35
CA LEU A 114 -7.19 -8.22 -1.44
C LEU A 114 -6.34 -9.41 -1.01
N LEU A 115 -5.67 -9.31 0.15
CA LEU A 115 -4.85 -10.41 0.68
C LEU A 115 -5.69 -11.67 0.90
N LEU A 116 -6.88 -11.54 1.48
CA LEU A 116 -7.77 -12.68 1.75
C LEU A 116 -8.25 -13.35 0.46
N MET A 117 -8.64 -12.56 -0.55
CA MET A 117 -9.04 -13.11 -1.86
C MET A 117 -7.89 -13.85 -2.54
N LEU A 118 -6.70 -13.24 -2.61
CA LEU A 118 -5.52 -13.85 -3.24
C LEU A 118 -5.04 -15.09 -2.47
N ALA A 119 -5.04 -15.05 -1.15
CA ALA A 119 -4.67 -16.20 -0.32
C ALA A 119 -5.65 -17.35 -0.48
N LEU A 120 -6.97 -17.09 -0.45
CA LEU A 120 -7.98 -18.14 -0.63
C LEU A 120 -7.84 -18.81 -2.01
N MET A 121 -7.60 -18.01 -3.06
CA MET A 121 -7.41 -18.49 -4.42
C MET A 121 -6.17 -19.40 -4.55
N ALA A 122 -5.13 -19.18 -3.74
CA ALA A 122 -3.93 -20.01 -3.75
C ALA A 122 -4.05 -21.24 -2.83
N VAL A 123 -4.56 -21.07 -1.61
CA VAL A 123 -4.57 -22.10 -0.57
C VAL A 123 -5.55 -23.22 -0.91
N LEU A 124 -6.75 -22.87 -1.37
CA LEU A 124 -7.87 -23.82 -1.47
C LEU A 124 -7.63 -24.87 -2.57
N PRO A 125 -7.23 -24.51 -3.81
CA PRO A 125 -6.87 -25.49 -4.82
C PRO A 125 -5.61 -26.29 -4.43
N GLY A 126 -4.62 -25.64 -3.84
CA GLY A 126 -3.38 -26.29 -3.41
C GLY A 126 -3.59 -27.36 -2.35
N ALA A 127 -4.42 -27.08 -1.35
CA ALA A 127 -4.78 -28.04 -0.30
C ALA A 127 -5.57 -29.24 -0.86
N LEU A 128 -6.47 -29.01 -1.83
CA LEU A 128 -7.22 -30.07 -2.49
C LEU A 128 -6.29 -30.99 -3.28
N VAL A 129 -5.42 -30.43 -4.13
CA VAL A 129 -4.44 -31.20 -4.90
C VAL A 129 -3.54 -32.00 -3.97
N TYR A 130 -3.02 -31.39 -2.90
CA TYR A 130 -2.21 -32.10 -1.91
C TYR A 130 -2.96 -33.26 -1.25
N GLY A 131 -4.22 -33.05 -0.84
CA GLY A 131 -5.03 -34.10 -0.22
C GLY A 131 -5.23 -35.30 -1.14
N VAL A 132 -5.57 -35.05 -2.42
CA VAL A 132 -5.73 -36.10 -3.43
C VAL A 132 -4.40 -36.79 -3.72
N SER A 133 -3.31 -36.03 -3.89
CA SER A 133 -1.98 -36.58 -4.16
C SER A 133 -1.46 -37.43 -2.99
N LEU A 134 -1.67 -37.02 -1.74
CA LEU A 134 -1.28 -37.79 -0.57
C LEU A 134 -2.09 -39.08 -0.46
N GLN A 135 -3.41 -38.99 -0.64
CA GLN A 135 -4.29 -40.15 -0.64
C GLN A 135 -3.87 -41.16 -1.70
N PHE A 136 -3.64 -40.69 -2.92
CA PHE A 136 -3.20 -41.53 -4.03
C PHE A 136 -1.84 -42.15 -3.77
N ALA A 137 -0.83 -41.37 -3.37
CA ALA A 137 0.52 -41.87 -3.11
C ALA A 137 0.55 -42.95 -2.01
N VAL A 138 -0.09 -42.68 -0.87
CA VAL A 138 -0.13 -43.64 0.25
C VAL A 138 -0.92 -44.89 -0.13
N SER A 139 -2.10 -44.73 -0.76
CA SER A 139 -2.94 -45.87 -1.12
C SER A 139 -2.31 -46.74 -2.21
N SER A 140 -1.65 -46.13 -3.19
CA SER A 140 -0.94 -46.85 -4.24
C SER A 140 0.24 -47.65 -3.68
N ILE A 141 1.03 -47.08 -2.77
CA ILE A 141 2.11 -47.83 -2.11
C ILE A 141 1.51 -48.95 -1.25
N GLU A 142 0.44 -48.68 -0.51
CA GLU A 142 -0.20 -49.68 0.33
C GLU A 142 -0.69 -50.89 -0.49
N SER A 143 -1.27 -50.66 -1.68
CA SER A 143 -1.86 -51.73 -2.51
C SER A 143 -0.84 -52.68 -3.15
N TRP A 144 0.38 -52.21 -3.44
CA TRP A 144 1.45 -53.05 -4.02
C TRP A 144 2.06 -53.99 -2.97
N PHE A 145 1.98 -53.62 -1.69
CA PHE A 145 2.50 -54.37 -0.54
C PHE A 145 1.39 -54.98 0.32
N ASP A 146 0.28 -55.38 -0.31
CA ASP A 146 -0.83 -56.00 0.41
C ASP A 146 -0.45 -57.38 0.94
N VAL A 147 -1.02 -57.74 2.09
CA VAL A 147 -0.97 -59.04 2.75
C VAL A 147 -1.30 -60.19 1.79
N ARG A 148 -2.06 -59.93 0.71
CA ARG A 148 -2.35 -60.94 -0.32
C ARG A 148 -1.10 -61.44 -1.06
N VAL A 149 -0.15 -60.57 -1.37
CA VAL A 149 1.09 -60.96 -2.07
C VAL A 149 1.98 -61.75 -1.11
N ASP A 150 2.12 -61.25 0.11
CA ASP A 150 2.89 -61.91 1.17
C ASP A 150 2.37 -63.33 1.43
N LYS A 151 1.05 -63.50 1.66
CA LYS A 151 0.42 -64.81 1.85
C LYS A 151 0.51 -65.72 0.63
N ALA A 152 0.52 -65.17 -0.58
CA ALA A 152 0.64 -65.97 -1.80
C ALA A 152 2.06 -66.53 -1.97
N LEU A 153 3.09 -65.73 -1.70
CA LEU A 153 4.48 -66.20 -1.73
C LEU A 153 4.79 -67.13 -0.55
N GLU A 154 4.33 -66.81 0.66
CA GLU A 154 4.45 -67.68 1.84
C GLU A 154 3.79 -69.05 1.58
N GLY A 155 2.55 -69.05 1.08
CA GLY A 155 1.87 -70.28 0.67
C GLY A 155 2.58 -71.02 -0.48
N GLY A 156 3.29 -70.31 -1.35
CA GLY A 156 4.12 -70.90 -2.41
C GLY A 156 5.36 -71.61 -1.85
N ILE A 157 6.02 -71.03 -0.85
CA ILE A 157 7.14 -71.65 -0.13
C ILE A 157 6.66 -72.87 0.65
N ASP A 158 5.54 -72.75 1.37
CA ASP A 158 4.95 -73.86 2.12
C ASP A 158 4.52 -75.01 1.21
N LEU A 159 3.97 -74.70 0.03
CA LEU A 159 3.67 -75.70 -1.00
C LEU A 159 4.96 -76.39 -1.49
N GLY A 160 6.01 -75.62 -1.75
CA GLY A 160 7.32 -76.16 -2.15
C GLY A 160 7.91 -77.09 -1.10
N ARG A 161 7.90 -76.67 0.17
CA ARG A 161 8.33 -77.49 1.32
C ARG A 161 7.47 -78.74 1.48
N GLY A 162 6.15 -78.61 1.39
CA GLY A 162 5.22 -79.73 1.48
C GLY A 162 5.41 -80.76 0.35
N ILE A 163 5.74 -80.32 -0.86
CA ILE A 163 6.09 -81.23 -1.97
C ILE A 163 7.38 -81.99 -1.65
N ILE A 164 8.41 -81.32 -1.14
CA ILE A 164 9.68 -81.97 -0.74
C ILE A 164 9.43 -83.00 0.38
N GLU A 165 8.70 -82.62 1.42
CA GLU A 165 8.35 -83.51 2.54
C GLU A 165 7.53 -84.72 2.08
N SER A 166 6.54 -84.50 1.20
CA SER A 166 5.75 -85.59 0.60
C SER A 166 6.61 -86.54 -0.24
N GLN A 167 7.55 -86.01 -1.02
CA GLN A 167 8.47 -86.83 -1.82
C GLN A 167 9.47 -87.61 -0.95
N GLN A 168 9.93 -87.03 0.16
CA GLN A 168 10.74 -87.73 1.15
C GLN A 168 9.97 -88.88 1.81
N ALA A 169 8.74 -88.63 2.25
CA ALA A 169 7.89 -89.66 2.85
C ALA A 169 7.61 -90.82 1.87
N GLU A 170 7.28 -90.51 0.62
CA GLU A 170 7.09 -91.50 -0.45
C GLU A 170 8.37 -92.32 -0.70
N LEU A 171 9.53 -91.67 -0.73
CA LEU A 171 10.82 -92.35 -0.94
C LEU A 171 11.16 -93.26 0.25
N LEU A 172 10.88 -92.83 1.47
CA LEU A 172 11.09 -93.64 2.68
C LEU A 172 10.20 -94.88 2.69
N GLU A 173 8.94 -94.75 2.28
CA GLU A 173 8.02 -95.88 2.17
C GLU A 173 8.51 -96.90 1.12
N LYS A 174 8.96 -96.43 -0.05
CA LYS A 174 9.60 -97.29 -1.06
C LYS A 174 10.86 -97.97 -0.53
N ALA A 175 11.69 -97.24 0.21
CA ALA A 175 12.89 -97.80 0.85
C ALA A 175 12.54 -98.89 1.87
N ARG A 176 11.48 -98.69 2.67
CA ARG A 176 10.99 -99.70 3.63
C ARG A 176 10.46 -100.94 2.93
N ASN A 177 9.65 -100.79 1.89
CA ASN A 177 9.12 -101.92 1.12
C ASN A 177 10.25 -102.74 0.47
N MET A 178 11.23 -102.06 -0.13
CA MET A 178 12.43 -102.74 -0.65
C MET A 178 13.25 -103.40 0.46
N ALA A 179 13.36 -102.79 1.64
CA ALA A 179 14.09 -103.38 2.77
C ALA A 179 13.38 -104.64 3.32
N LEU A 180 12.05 -104.67 3.34
CA LEU A 180 11.26 -105.86 3.69
C LEU A 180 11.47 -106.99 2.66
N ASP A 181 11.34 -106.67 1.37
CA ASP A 181 11.55 -107.64 0.28
C ASP A 181 12.98 -108.22 0.25
N LEU A 182 13.96 -107.45 0.70
CA LEU A 182 15.36 -107.89 0.81
C LEU A 182 15.61 -108.72 2.08
N GLY A 183 14.97 -108.37 3.20
CA GLY A 183 15.11 -109.04 4.50
C GLY A 183 14.50 -110.45 4.55
N ASP A 184 13.55 -110.75 3.65
CA ASP A 184 13.00 -112.11 3.48
C ASP A 184 13.99 -113.11 2.85
N SER A 185 15.14 -112.65 2.37
CA SER A 185 16.19 -113.51 1.79
C SER A 185 17.53 -113.38 2.52
N SER A 186 18.15 -114.52 2.83
CA SER A 186 19.42 -114.57 3.56
C SER A 186 20.61 -113.95 2.80
N ILE A 187 20.57 -113.93 1.46
CA ILE A 187 21.64 -113.39 0.61
C ILE A 187 21.11 -112.23 -0.24
N VAL A 188 21.66 -111.03 0.00
CA VAL A 188 21.40 -109.84 -0.81
C VAL A 188 22.23 -109.92 -2.09
N SER A 189 21.59 -110.22 -3.23
CA SER A 189 22.24 -110.23 -4.54
C SER A 189 22.11 -108.88 -5.27
N ALA A 190 23.17 -108.43 -5.93
CA ALA A 190 23.19 -107.21 -6.75
C ALA A 190 22.14 -107.24 -7.88
N THR A 191 21.81 -108.42 -8.44
CA THR A 191 20.80 -108.54 -9.51
C THR A 191 19.37 -108.34 -8.98
N ARG A 192 19.09 -108.80 -7.75
CA ARG A 192 17.80 -108.55 -7.08
C ARG A 192 17.68 -107.08 -6.69
N LEU A 193 18.75 -106.48 -6.18
CA LEU A 193 18.81 -105.07 -5.85
C LEU A 193 18.57 -104.19 -7.10
N ASN A 194 19.12 -104.55 -8.26
CA ASN A 194 18.83 -103.84 -9.50
C ASN A 194 17.37 -103.96 -9.94
N ARG A 195 16.76 -105.14 -9.82
CA ARG A 195 15.32 -105.32 -10.14
C ARG A 195 14.43 -104.47 -9.23
N LEU A 196 14.68 -104.46 -7.93
CA LEU A 196 13.92 -103.65 -6.96
C LEU A 196 14.12 -102.15 -7.19
N ARG A 197 15.34 -101.73 -7.55
CA ARG A 197 15.67 -100.36 -7.92
C ARG A 197 14.86 -99.89 -9.15
N GLU A 198 14.83 -100.72 -10.20
CA GLU A 198 14.05 -100.44 -11.42
C GLU A 198 12.54 -100.43 -11.15
N GLN A 199 12.02 -101.40 -10.38
CA GLN A 199 10.60 -101.47 -10.01
C GLN A 199 10.14 -100.28 -9.16
N SER A 200 10.98 -99.84 -8.22
CA SER A 200 10.65 -98.71 -7.32
C SER A 200 10.91 -97.34 -7.96
N GLY A 201 11.52 -97.30 -9.15
CA GLY A 201 11.81 -96.07 -9.88
C GLY A 201 12.83 -95.15 -9.20
N VAL A 202 13.84 -95.74 -8.55
CA VAL A 202 14.86 -94.99 -7.77
C VAL A 202 16.21 -94.97 -8.52
N ARG A 203 17.01 -93.91 -8.34
CA ARG A 203 18.28 -93.72 -9.07
C ARG A 203 19.33 -94.70 -8.57
N SER A 204 19.49 -94.84 -7.27
CA SER A 204 20.43 -95.81 -6.70
C SER A 204 19.86 -96.49 -5.47
N ALA A 205 20.34 -97.71 -5.22
CA ALA A 205 20.07 -98.51 -4.04
C ALA A 205 21.40 -99.09 -3.55
N LEU A 206 21.72 -98.91 -2.28
CA LEU A 206 22.97 -99.29 -1.64
C LEU A 206 22.69 -100.00 -0.33
N VAL A 207 23.20 -101.21 -0.17
CA VAL A 207 23.09 -101.99 1.07
C VAL A 207 24.41 -101.91 1.84
N LEU A 208 24.33 -101.46 3.09
CA LEU A 208 25.44 -101.17 3.96
C LEU A 208 25.39 -102.00 5.24
N SER A 209 26.56 -102.39 5.75
CA SER A 209 26.69 -102.91 7.12
C SER A 209 26.63 -101.78 8.15
N SER A 210 26.54 -102.16 9.42
CA SER A 210 26.69 -101.24 10.55
C SER A 210 28.07 -100.56 10.63
N SER A 211 29.08 -101.15 9.98
CA SER A 211 30.46 -100.64 9.88
C SER A 211 30.71 -99.81 8.60
N LEU A 212 29.65 -99.39 7.87
CA LEU A 212 29.72 -98.65 6.61
C LEU A 212 30.38 -99.43 5.45
N GLN A 213 30.47 -100.75 5.56
CA GLN A 213 30.92 -101.58 4.43
C GLN A 213 29.79 -101.77 3.43
N VAL A 214 30.09 -101.55 2.15
CA VAL A 214 29.15 -101.77 1.03
C VAL A 214 29.01 -103.26 0.78
N ILE A 215 27.80 -103.79 1.00
CA ILE A 215 27.46 -105.20 0.77
C ILE A 215 26.99 -105.40 -0.67
N ALA A 216 26.15 -104.49 -1.17
CA ALA A 216 25.66 -104.49 -2.55
C ALA A 216 25.31 -103.07 -2.98
N SER A 217 25.59 -102.74 -4.24
CA SER A 217 25.19 -101.46 -4.84
C SER A 217 24.50 -101.68 -6.19
N SER A 218 23.55 -100.81 -6.51
CA SER A 218 22.92 -100.73 -7.81
C SER A 218 22.61 -99.26 -8.11
N THR A 219 23.01 -98.79 -9.29
CA THR A 219 22.81 -97.40 -9.71
C THR A 219 22.36 -97.37 -11.17
N ALA A 220 21.49 -96.41 -11.50
CA ALA A 220 21.11 -96.09 -12.89
C ALA A 220 22.14 -95.17 -13.57
N ASP A 221 23.07 -94.59 -12.81
CA ASP A 221 24.05 -93.65 -13.30
C ASP A 221 25.35 -94.36 -13.74
N PHE A 222 25.73 -94.16 -14.99
CA PHE A 222 26.96 -94.70 -15.56
C PHE A 222 28.22 -93.92 -15.15
N GLY A 223 28.07 -92.67 -14.72
CA GLY A 223 29.18 -91.79 -14.31
C GLY A 223 29.61 -91.99 -12.86
N GLN A 224 28.70 -92.42 -11.99
CA GLN A 224 28.95 -92.60 -10.55
C GLN A 224 28.52 -94.00 -10.09
N LEU A 225 29.48 -94.94 -10.11
CA LEU A 225 29.27 -96.36 -9.81
C LEU A 225 29.00 -96.65 -8.32
N LEU A 226 29.37 -95.72 -7.43
CA LEU A 226 29.12 -95.80 -6.00
C LEU A 226 28.44 -94.50 -5.52
N PRO A 227 27.21 -94.55 -5.01
CA PRO A 227 26.51 -93.36 -4.51
C PRO A 227 27.16 -92.82 -3.21
N THR A 228 26.83 -91.59 -2.82
CA THR A 228 27.35 -90.97 -1.60
C THR A 228 27.01 -91.81 -0.37
N LEU A 229 28.03 -92.12 0.43
CA LEU A 229 27.90 -92.94 1.63
C LEU A 229 27.27 -92.11 2.76
N PRO A 230 26.36 -92.70 3.56
CA PRO A 230 25.76 -92.00 4.69
C PRO A 230 26.79 -91.88 5.83
N SER A 231 26.65 -90.85 6.63
CA SER A 231 27.46 -90.68 7.85
C SER A 231 27.06 -91.68 8.94
N ALA A 232 28.00 -91.98 9.85
CA ALA A 232 27.71 -92.80 11.02
C ALA A 232 26.63 -92.20 11.96
N ALA A 233 26.41 -90.89 11.90
CA ALA A 233 25.31 -90.23 12.61
C ALA A 233 23.95 -90.56 11.97
N GLN A 234 23.86 -90.51 10.64
CA GLN A 234 22.64 -90.85 9.89
C GLN A 234 22.24 -92.33 10.08
N LEU A 235 23.20 -93.25 10.09
CA LEU A 235 22.93 -94.68 10.39
C LEU A 235 22.32 -94.88 11.78
N ARG A 236 22.87 -94.21 12.81
CA ARG A 236 22.35 -94.29 14.19
C ARG A 236 20.94 -93.72 14.28
N GLN A 237 20.69 -92.59 13.63
CA GLN A 237 19.38 -91.95 13.62
C GLN A 237 18.32 -92.79 12.87
N ALA A 238 18.68 -93.40 11.73
CA ALA A 238 17.80 -94.30 11.02
C ALA A 238 17.45 -95.55 11.83
N ARG A 239 18.38 -96.08 12.63
CA ARG A 239 18.11 -97.20 13.54
C ARG A 239 17.08 -96.85 14.62
N GLN A 240 17.17 -95.64 15.18
CA GLN A 240 16.25 -95.18 16.22
C GLN A 240 14.87 -94.83 15.66
N GLY A 241 14.81 -94.16 14.51
CA GLY A 241 13.58 -93.65 13.89
C GLY A 241 12.84 -94.60 12.94
N ARG A 242 13.30 -95.86 12.80
CA ARG A 242 12.84 -96.79 11.74
C ARG A 242 12.96 -96.18 10.33
N GLY A 243 14.08 -95.52 10.10
CA GLY A 243 14.47 -94.89 8.85
C GLY A 243 14.72 -93.39 8.96
N LEU A 244 15.40 -92.83 7.96
CA LEU A 244 15.80 -91.42 7.90
C LEU A 244 15.72 -90.93 6.46
N THR A 245 15.26 -89.70 6.26
CA THR A 245 15.36 -88.99 4.99
C THR A 245 16.17 -87.72 5.14
N TRP A 246 16.88 -87.34 4.08
CA TRP A 246 17.50 -86.02 3.97
C TRP A 246 17.59 -85.62 2.50
N VAL A 247 17.84 -84.33 2.27
CA VAL A 247 18.12 -83.78 0.94
C VAL A 247 19.58 -83.41 0.87
N GLU A 248 20.26 -83.78 -0.22
CA GLU A 248 21.62 -83.39 -0.51
C GLU A 248 21.64 -82.52 -1.79
N GLU A 249 22.40 -81.44 -1.75
CA GLU A 249 22.64 -80.60 -2.92
C GLU A 249 23.74 -81.23 -3.77
N GLU A 250 23.40 -81.61 -5.00
CA GLU A 250 24.35 -82.14 -5.98
C GLU A 250 24.56 -81.09 -7.07
N THR A 251 25.82 -80.68 -7.28
CA THR A 251 26.15 -79.71 -8.34
C THR A 251 26.63 -80.46 -9.58
N GLU A 252 25.79 -80.53 -10.61
CA GLU A 252 26.15 -81.16 -11.88
C GLU A 252 26.24 -80.08 -12.97
N ASN A 253 27.41 -79.95 -13.60
CA ASN A 253 27.67 -78.95 -14.67
C ASN A 253 27.30 -77.50 -14.29
N GLY A 254 27.50 -77.10 -13.03
CA GLY A 254 27.21 -75.76 -12.53
C GLY A 254 25.73 -75.46 -12.27
N LYS A 255 24.83 -76.45 -12.41
CA LYS A 255 23.44 -76.36 -11.98
C LYS A 255 23.26 -77.09 -10.65
N ILE A 256 22.55 -76.45 -9.72
CA ILE A 256 22.22 -77.05 -8.43
C ILE A 256 21.03 -77.99 -8.65
N GLY A 257 21.25 -79.28 -8.39
CA GLY A 257 20.23 -80.31 -8.28
C GLY A 257 20.02 -80.71 -6.82
N LEU A 258 18.82 -81.18 -6.49
CA LEU A 258 18.52 -81.74 -5.18
C LEU A 258 18.31 -83.25 -5.32
N VAL A 259 19.00 -84.03 -4.48
CA VAL A 259 18.83 -85.48 -4.41
C VAL A 259 18.20 -85.83 -3.07
N LEU A 260 17.12 -86.59 -3.11
CA LEU A 260 16.48 -87.14 -1.93
C LEU A 260 17.14 -88.46 -1.57
N HIS A 261 17.49 -88.62 -0.30
CA HIS A 261 18.04 -89.83 0.25
C HIS A 261 17.07 -90.40 1.28
N ALA A 262 16.84 -91.71 1.22
CA ALA A 262 16.11 -92.45 2.23
C ALA A 262 16.95 -93.62 2.70
N LEU A 263 17.04 -93.79 4.01
CA LEU A 263 17.77 -94.86 4.67
C LEU A 263 16.77 -95.68 5.48
N SER A 264 16.69 -96.99 5.21
CA SER A 264 15.85 -97.92 5.96
C SER A 264 16.69 -99.04 6.55
N PRO A 265 16.56 -99.39 7.85
CA PRO A 265 17.15 -100.61 8.36
C PRO A 265 16.52 -101.84 7.68
N LEU A 266 17.33 -102.85 7.36
CA LEU A 266 16.85 -104.17 6.98
C LEU A 266 16.69 -104.99 8.26
N PHE A 267 15.53 -105.62 8.42
CA PHE A 267 15.29 -106.59 9.47
C PHE A 267 15.30 -107.97 8.83
N ASP A 268 16.29 -108.78 9.18
CA ASP A 268 16.30 -110.18 8.74
C ASP A 268 15.25 -110.95 9.54
N GLY A 269 14.36 -111.67 8.85
CA GLY A 269 13.23 -112.39 9.45
C GLY A 269 13.62 -113.59 10.35
N GLY A 270 14.92 -113.81 10.59
CA GLY A 270 15.44 -114.85 11.46
C GLY A 270 15.78 -114.30 12.85
N ALA A 271 15.34 -114.98 13.91
CA ALA A 271 15.57 -114.64 15.31
C ALA A 271 17.04 -114.82 15.79
N ASP A 272 18.02 -114.63 14.90
CA ASP A 272 19.45 -114.67 15.23
C ASP A 272 19.95 -113.26 15.57
N PHE A 273 20.18 -113.01 16.87
CA PHE A 273 20.72 -111.76 17.39
C PHE A 273 22.20 -111.51 17.02
N THR A 274 22.81 -112.38 16.20
CA THR A 274 24.22 -112.34 15.77
C THR A 274 24.43 -111.67 14.42
N VAL A 275 23.37 -111.31 13.68
CA VAL A 275 23.48 -110.66 12.37
C VAL A 275 23.65 -109.15 12.55
N GLU A 276 24.73 -108.60 11.98
CA GLU A 276 24.96 -107.16 11.98
C GLU A 276 23.79 -106.42 11.30
N PRO A 277 23.26 -105.33 11.88
CA PRO A 277 22.16 -104.60 11.28
C PRO A 277 22.61 -104.02 9.94
N ARG A 278 21.88 -104.38 8.87
CA ARG A 278 22.09 -103.89 7.51
C ARG A 278 21.18 -102.70 7.26
N TYR A 279 21.59 -101.80 6.38
CA TYR A 279 20.82 -100.62 6.00
C TYR A 279 20.72 -100.51 4.48
N LEU A 280 19.54 -100.16 3.98
CA LEU A 280 19.28 -99.85 2.59
C LEU A 280 19.21 -98.34 2.45
N GLN A 281 20.17 -97.76 1.73
CA GLN A 281 20.08 -96.40 1.23
C GLN A 281 19.49 -96.42 -0.17
N VAL A 282 18.59 -95.49 -0.42
CA VAL A 282 17.93 -95.28 -1.70
C VAL A 282 18.04 -93.80 -2.05
N THR A 283 18.37 -93.49 -3.30
CA THR A 283 18.43 -92.10 -3.75
C THR A 283 17.52 -91.83 -4.95
N ARG A 284 16.92 -90.65 -4.99
CA ARG A 284 16.09 -90.17 -6.10
C ARG A 284 16.38 -88.69 -6.39
N PRO A 285 16.78 -88.32 -7.61
CA PRO A 285 16.94 -86.92 -7.98
C PRO A 285 15.56 -86.24 -8.06
N MET A 286 15.49 -85.01 -7.60
CA MET A 286 14.33 -84.14 -7.81
C MET A 286 14.31 -83.63 -9.24
N SER A 287 13.12 -83.35 -9.79
CA SER A 287 13.05 -82.78 -11.13
C SER A 287 13.64 -81.37 -11.14
N ALA A 288 14.41 -81.05 -12.17
CA ALA A 288 15.01 -79.73 -12.33
C ALA A 288 13.96 -78.60 -12.33
N THR A 289 12.73 -78.89 -12.74
CA THR A 289 11.61 -77.96 -12.69
C THR A 289 11.20 -77.59 -11.26
N ILE A 290 11.10 -78.57 -10.36
CA ILE A 290 10.72 -78.32 -8.96
C ILE A 290 11.83 -77.55 -8.25
N VAL A 291 13.09 -77.92 -8.47
CA VAL A 291 14.25 -77.22 -7.89
C VAL A 291 14.32 -75.77 -8.38
N ALA A 292 14.17 -75.53 -9.69
CA ALA A 292 14.18 -74.18 -10.23
C ALA A 292 12.97 -73.35 -9.78
N SER A 293 11.78 -73.94 -9.71
CA SER A 293 10.58 -73.25 -9.21
C SER A 293 10.70 -72.89 -7.73
N ALA A 294 11.21 -73.79 -6.88
CA ALA A 294 11.43 -73.52 -5.47
C ALA A 294 12.45 -72.38 -5.26
N ALA A 295 13.59 -72.42 -5.97
CA ALA A 295 14.60 -71.37 -5.92
C ALA A 295 14.07 -70.01 -6.41
N ASN A 296 13.27 -69.99 -7.47
CA ASN A 296 12.66 -68.75 -7.98
C ASN A 296 11.65 -68.15 -7.01
N VAL A 297 10.83 -68.99 -6.35
CA VAL A 297 9.86 -68.54 -5.34
C VAL A 297 10.57 -68.00 -4.10
N GLU A 298 11.65 -68.66 -3.65
CA GLU A 298 12.46 -68.20 -2.52
C GLU A 298 13.18 -66.87 -2.84
N ALA A 299 13.76 -66.75 -4.04
CA ALA A 299 14.37 -65.50 -4.51
C ALA A 299 13.34 -64.36 -4.59
N ALA A 300 12.17 -64.62 -5.19
CA ALA A 300 11.09 -63.63 -5.29
C ALA A 300 10.56 -63.20 -3.90
N TYR A 301 10.48 -64.14 -2.94
CA TYR A 301 10.09 -63.83 -1.57
C TYR A 301 11.12 -62.98 -0.86
N ARG A 302 12.41 -63.28 -1.03
CA ARG A 302 13.51 -62.47 -0.49
C ARG A 302 13.51 -61.06 -1.08
N ASP A 303 13.39 -60.91 -2.38
CA ASP A 303 13.33 -59.62 -3.07
C ASP A 303 12.10 -58.80 -2.59
N TYR A 304 10.95 -59.46 -2.44
CA TYR A 304 9.74 -58.83 -1.89
C TYR A 304 9.94 -58.37 -0.44
N GLN A 305 10.56 -59.19 0.42
CA GLN A 305 10.87 -58.78 1.80
C GLN A 305 11.79 -57.56 1.85
N GLU A 306 12.83 -57.51 0.99
CA GLU A 306 13.73 -56.35 0.91
C GLU A 306 12.98 -55.08 0.52
N LEU A 307 12.08 -55.15 -0.46
CA LEU A 307 11.22 -54.03 -0.87
C LEU A 307 10.20 -53.64 0.22
N SER A 308 9.61 -54.63 0.91
CA SER A 308 8.63 -54.43 1.97
C SER A 308 9.23 -53.71 3.18
N LEU A 309 10.48 -54.03 3.54
CA LEU A 309 11.23 -53.30 4.57
C LEU A 309 11.42 -51.82 4.21
N GLY A 310 11.50 -51.49 2.91
CA GLY A 310 11.58 -50.13 2.38
C GLY A 310 10.25 -49.35 2.33
N ARG A 311 9.10 -50.02 2.48
CA ARG A 311 7.75 -49.43 2.32
C ARG A 311 7.51 -48.21 3.22
N GLN A 312 7.87 -48.31 4.50
CA GLN A 312 7.71 -47.18 5.43
C GLN A 312 8.60 -46.00 5.05
N GLY A 313 9.81 -46.27 4.56
CA GLY A 313 10.72 -45.26 4.04
C GLY A 313 10.09 -44.55 2.84
N LEU A 314 9.50 -45.31 1.91
CA LEU A 314 8.86 -44.79 0.71
C LEU A 314 7.66 -43.87 1.05
N ASN A 315 6.77 -44.31 1.94
CA ASN A 315 5.65 -43.51 2.43
C ASN A 315 6.12 -42.21 3.11
N ARG A 316 7.19 -42.28 3.92
CA ARG A 316 7.78 -41.07 4.55
C ARG A 316 8.40 -40.13 3.52
N ILE A 317 9.15 -40.65 2.55
CA ILE A 317 9.83 -39.85 1.53
C ILE A 317 8.84 -39.10 0.65
N TYR A 318 7.82 -39.79 0.11
CA TYR A 318 6.80 -39.14 -0.71
C TYR A 318 5.92 -38.20 0.12
N GLY A 319 5.54 -38.59 1.34
CA GLY A 319 4.80 -37.72 2.25
C GLY A 319 5.57 -36.44 2.61
N LEU A 320 6.86 -36.55 2.96
CA LEU A 320 7.73 -35.41 3.27
C LEU A 320 7.95 -34.53 2.04
N THR A 321 8.16 -35.12 0.86
CA THR A 321 8.36 -34.35 -0.38
C THR A 321 7.10 -33.58 -0.76
N LEU A 322 5.93 -34.23 -0.71
CA LEU A 322 4.64 -33.58 -0.99
C LEU A 322 4.30 -32.48 0.02
N THR A 323 4.50 -32.74 1.32
CA THR A 323 4.26 -31.73 2.38
C THR A 323 5.17 -30.53 2.23
N LEU A 324 6.46 -30.76 1.95
CA LEU A 324 7.44 -29.70 1.76
C LEU A 324 7.14 -28.89 0.49
N THR A 325 6.72 -29.56 -0.58
CA THR A 325 6.26 -28.93 -1.83
C THR A 325 5.03 -28.06 -1.61
N LEU A 326 4.02 -28.57 -0.88
CA LEU A 326 2.87 -27.77 -0.49
C LEU A 326 3.30 -26.57 0.35
N LEU A 327 4.12 -26.76 1.38
CA LEU A 327 4.53 -25.70 2.29
C LEU A 327 5.28 -24.58 1.56
N LEU A 328 6.21 -24.94 0.68
CA LEU A 328 6.99 -24.00 -0.13
C LEU A 328 6.12 -23.27 -1.15
N SER A 329 5.28 -23.99 -1.90
CA SER A 329 4.36 -23.39 -2.88
C SER A 329 3.33 -22.47 -2.22
N LEU A 330 2.75 -22.89 -1.09
CA LEU A 330 1.79 -22.09 -0.32
C LEU A 330 2.44 -20.83 0.24
N SER A 331 3.62 -20.96 0.84
CA SER A 331 4.34 -19.81 1.39
C SER A 331 4.76 -18.83 0.29
N ALA A 332 5.24 -19.33 -0.86
CA ALA A 332 5.56 -18.52 -2.02
C ALA A 332 4.31 -17.80 -2.58
N ALA A 333 3.17 -18.50 -2.67
CA ALA A 333 1.93 -17.92 -3.14
C ALA A 333 1.39 -16.84 -2.18
N ILE A 334 1.47 -17.06 -0.86
CA ILE A 334 1.12 -16.04 0.13
C ILE A 334 2.09 -14.85 0.06
N ALA A 335 3.39 -15.09 -0.10
CA ALA A 335 4.38 -14.03 -0.28
C ALA A 335 4.09 -13.18 -1.53
N LEU A 336 3.75 -13.84 -2.65
CA LEU A 336 3.33 -13.18 -3.88
C LEU A 336 2.03 -12.40 -3.67
N ALA A 337 1.06 -12.95 -2.92
CA ALA A 337 -0.18 -12.26 -2.59
C ALA A 337 0.07 -10.97 -1.78
N PHE A 338 0.98 -11.00 -0.80
CA PHE A 338 1.40 -9.79 -0.08
C PHE A 338 2.04 -8.77 -1.02
N PHE A 339 2.96 -9.23 -1.88
CA PHE A 339 3.62 -8.37 -2.86
C PHE A 339 2.61 -7.67 -3.78
N LEU A 340 1.66 -8.41 -4.34
CA LEU A 340 0.63 -7.88 -5.24
C LEU A 340 -0.33 -6.95 -4.50
N ALA A 341 -0.79 -7.33 -3.31
CA ALA A 341 -1.67 -6.51 -2.50
C ALA A 341 -1.03 -5.17 -2.13
N GLU A 342 0.26 -5.16 -1.81
CA GLU A 342 0.99 -3.92 -1.50
C GLU A 342 1.22 -3.06 -2.73
N ARG A 343 1.63 -3.68 -3.84
CA ARG A 343 1.87 -2.99 -5.12
C ARG A 343 0.60 -2.30 -5.64
N LEU A 344 -0.56 -2.95 -5.51
CA LEU A 344 -1.85 -2.39 -5.95
C LEU A 344 -2.45 -1.41 -4.93
N ALA A 345 -2.37 -1.68 -3.63
CA ALA A 345 -3.01 -0.84 -2.63
C ALA A 345 -2.29 0.49 -2.40
N ARG A 346 -0.95 0.55 -2.54
CA ARG A 346 -0.18 1.76 -2.18
C ARG A 346 -0.57 2.99 -3.03
N PRO A 347 -0.61 2.94 -4.37
CA PRO A 347 -0.99 4.12 -5.16
C PRO A 347 -2.45 4.52 -4.96
N LEU A 348 -3.35 3.55 -4.79
CA LEU A 348 -4.78 3.81 -4.51
C LEU A 348 -4.97 4.53 -3.17
N LEU A 349 -4.16 4.18 -2.17
CA LEU A 349 -4.22 4.78 -0.83
C LEU A 349 -3.68 6.22 -0.85
N ILE A 350 -2.62 6.49 -1.63
CA ILE A 350 -2.12 7.86 -1.84
C ILE A 350 -3.15 8.72 -2.57
N LEU A 351 -3.81 8.18 -3.60
CA LEU A 351 -4.90 8.87 -4.30
C LEU A 351 -6.07 9.15 -3.36
N ALA A 352 -6.50 8.18 -2.55
CA ALA A 352 -7.57 8.37 -1.57
C ALA A 352 -7.20 9.42 -0.50
N GLU A 353 -5.95 9.44 -0.06
CA GLU A 353 -5.45 10.48 0.84
C GLU A 353 -5.39 11.85 0.13
N GLY A 354 -5.07 11.86 -1.18
CA GLY A 354 -5.01 13.06 -2.02
C GLY A 354 -6.38 13.67 -2.25
N THR A 355 -7.38 12.87 -2.62
CA THR A 355 -8.76 13.31 -2.80
C THR A 355 -9.36 13.84 -1.50
N ALA A 356 -9.05 13.21 -0.36
CA ALA A 356 -9.48 13.70 0.95
C ALA A 356 -8.87 15.07 1.31
N ALA A 357 -7.62 15.34 0.90
CA ALA A 357 -6.99 16.64 1.13
C ALA A 357 -7.53 17.74 0.21
N VAL A 358 -7.80 17.42 -1.06
CA VAL A 358 -8.49 18.32 -1.99
C VAL A 358 -9.87 18.70 -1.45
N ALA A 359 -10.61 17.73 -0.90
CA ALA A 359 -11.90 17.99 -0.24
C ALA A 359 -11.79 18.88 1.01
N ALA A 360 -10.61 18.93 1.64
CA ALA A 360 -10.31 19.82 2.77
C ALA A 360 -9.77 21.20 2.34
N GLY A 361 -9.67 21.47 1.03
CA GLY A 361 -9.16 22.74 0.48
C GLY A 361 -7.64 22.80 0.31
N ASP A 362 -6.91 21.70 0.52
CA ASP A 362 -5.48 21.62 0.24
C ASP A 362 -5.23 21.09 -1.17
N PHE A 363 -4.93 22.00 -2.11
CA PHE A 363 -4.64 21.70 -3.51
C PHE A 363 -3.14 21.50 -3.79
N SER A 364 -2.31 21.36 -2.75
CA SER A 364 -0.86 21.24 -2.91
C SER A 364 -0.48 19.99 -3.73
N PRO A 365 0.45 20.11 -4.71
CA PRO A 365 0.91 18.97 -5.50
C PRO A 365 1.55 17.90 -4.60
N ARG A 366 1.09 16.65 -4.72
CA ARG A 366 1.64 15.54 -3.92
C ARG A 366 2.76 14.82 -4.68
N ALA A 367 4.00 15.13 -4.29
CA ALA A 367 5.23 14.58 -4.87
C ALA A 367 5.34 13.04 -4.86
N ALA A 368 4.59 12.33 -4.00
CA ALA A 368 4.66 10.86 -3.89
C ALA A 368 4.13 10.09 -5.12
N LEU A 369 3.62 10.80 -6.13
CA LEU A 369 2.98 10.23 -7.32
C LEU A 369 3.88 10.23 -8.57
N GLU A 370 5.12 10.73 -8.50
CA GLU A 370 6.11 10.76 -9.60
C GLU A 370 6.76 9.40 -9.92
N ASN A 371 6.00 8.30 -9.89
CA ASN A 371 6.46 7.09 -10.57
C ASN A 371 6.25 7.27 -12.08
N ARG A 372 7.10 8.10 -12.69
CA ARG A 372 7.11 8.48 -14.12
C ARG A 372 7.19 7.27 -15.07
N ASP A 373 7.62 6.12 -14.56
CA ASP A 373 7.85 4.89 -15.33
C ASP A 373 6.63 3.97 -15.46
N ARG A 374 5.48 4.33 -14.87
CA ARG A 374 4.32 3.44 -14.83
C ARG A 374 3.31 3.76 -15.93
N ARG A 375 3.45 3.07 -17.07
CA ARG A 375 2.58 3.17 -18.26
C ARG A 375 1.31 2.31 -18.16
N ASP A 376 0.70 2.24 -16.98
CA ASP A 376 -0.57 1.51 -16.77
C ASP A 376 -1.77 2.48 -16.61
N GLU A 377 -2.98 1.95 -16.59
CA GLU A 377 -4.23 2.72 -16.45
C GLU A 377 -4.27 3.51 -15.13
N LEU A 378 -3.61 2.99 -14.10
CA LEU A 378 -3.50 3.64 -12.81
C LEU A 378 -2.49 4.82 -12.85
N GLY A 379 -1.47 4.75 -13.71
CA GLY A 379 -0.59 5.86 -14.04
C GLY A 379 -1.35 6.99 -14.76
N LEU A 380 -2.20 6.65 -15.73
CA LEU A 380 -3.07 7.62 -16.40
C LEU A 380 -4.00 8.32 -15.40
N LEU A 381 -4.65 7.56 -14.49
CA LEU A 381 -5.53 8.13 -13.47
C LEU A 381 -4.80 9.11 -12.55
N ILE A 382 -3.57 8.79 -12.15
CA ILE A 382 -2.73 9.68 -11.32
C ILE A 382 -2.40 10.97 -12.06
N GLN A 383 -2.04 10.88 -13.34
CA GLN A 383 -1.75 12.04 -14.16
C GLN A 383 -2.99 12.94 -14.32
N SER A 384 -4.16 12.35 -14.58
CA SER A 384 -5.43 13.08 -14.64
C SER A 384 -5.78 13.74 -13.30
N PHE A 385 -5.57 13.04 -12.18
CA PHE A 385 -5.79 13.60 -10.83
C PHE A 385 -4.88 14.80 -10.56
N ASN A 386 -3.58 14.68 -10.86
CA ASN A 386 -2.63 15.77 -10.66
C ASN A 386 -2.96 16.99 -11.51
N ARG A 387 -3.33 16.78 -12.78
CA ARG A 387 -3.77 17.87 -13.68
C ARG A 387 -5.00 18.59 -13.13
N MET A 388 -5.98 17.86 -12.62
CA MET A 388 -7.17 18.45 -12.00
C MET A 388 -6.81 19.25 -10.73
N THR A 389 -5.92 18.74 -9.87
CA THR A 389 -5.51 19.47 -8.65
C THR A 389 -4.70 20.73 -8.95
N GLU A 390 -3.89 20.71 -10.01
CA GLU A 390 -3.15 21.88 -10.49
C GLU A 390 -4.12 22.96 -11.01
N GLN A 391 -5.11 22.57 -11.82
CA GLN A 391 -6.17 23.48 -12.29
C GLN A 391 -6.99 24.10 -11.15
N LEU A 392 -7.30 23.32 -10.10
CA LEU A 392 -7.99 23.84 -8.92
C LEU A 392 -7.13 24.83 -8.13
N LEU A 393 -5.83 24.56 -7.98
CA LEU A 393 -4.90 25.47 -7.31
C LEU A 393 -4.80 26.80 -8.07
N GLU A 394 -4.67 26.75 -9.40
CA GLU A 394 -4.63 27.95 -10.25
C GLU A 394 -5.91 28.77 -10.12
N ALA A 395 -7.08 28.13 -10.25
CA ALA A 395 -8.37 28.82 -10.13
C ALA A 395 -8.59 29.45 -8.74
N HIS A 396 -8.15 28.77 -7.66
CA HIS A 396 -8.22 29.33 -6.31
C HIS A 396 -7.27 30.53 -6.15
N GLN A 397 -6.05 30.47 -6.68
CA GLN A 397 -5.11 31.59 -6.63
C GLN A 397 -5.60 32.79 -7.44
N GLU A 398 -6.22 32.57 -8.59
CA GLU A 398 -6.82 33.63 -9.40
C GLU A 398 -7.97 34.32 -8.67
N THR A 399 -8.86 33.54 -8.04
CA THR A 399 -9.96 34.08 -7.23
C THR A 399 -9.46 34.92 -6.05
N GLU A 400 -8.43 34.45 -5.34
CA GLU A 400 -7.80 35.19 -4.24
C GLU A 400 -7.13 36.49 -4.71
N ARG A 401 -6.49 36.48 -5.89
CA ARG A 401 -5.93 37.71 -6.50
C ARG A 401 -7.01 38.73 -6.80
N HIS A 402 -8.09 38.32 -7.46
CA HIS A 402 -9.21 39.22 -7.76
C HIS A 402 -9.85 39.79 -6.49
N ARG A 403 -10.00 38.97 -5.44
CA ARG A 403 -10.49 39.44 -4.15
C ARG A 403 -9.59 40.52 -3.55
N ASN A 404 -8.28 40.28 -3.52
CA ASN A 404 -7.30 41.25 -3.01
C ASN A 404 -7.26 42.55 -3.83
N GLU A 405 -7.41 42.46 -5.16
CA GLU A 405 -7.49 43.63 -6.05
C GLU A 405 -8.76 44.47 -5.78
N LEU A 406 -9.90 43.81 -5.57
CA LEU A 406 -11.14 44.49 -5.19
C LEU A 406 -11.03 45.17 -3.82
N GLU A 407 -10.47 44.48 -2.81
CA GLU A 407 -10.24 45.05 -1.48
C GLU A 407 -9.28 46.26 -1.54
N ALA A 408 -8.20 46.17 -2.33
CA ALA A 408 -7.27 47.27 -2.54
C ALA A 408 -7.94 48.47 -3.26
N THR A 409 -8.77 48.21 -4.26
CA THR A 409 -9.52 49.24 -4.99
C THR A 409 -10.54 49.93 -4.09
N SER A 410 -11.27 49.17 -3.27
CA SER A 410 -12.21 49.71 -2.29
C SER A 410 -11.50 50.59 -1.27
N ALA A 411 -10.41 50.10 -0.68
CA ALA A 411 -9.61 50.85 0.29
C ALA A 411 -9.01 52.14 -0.32
N TYR A 412 -8.61 52.10 -1.60
CA TYR A 412 -8.16 53.29 -2.32
C TYR A 412 -9.29 54.32 -2.49
N LEU A 413 -10.48 53.89 -2.92
CA LEU A 413 -11.63 54.79 -3.07
C LEU A 413 -12.07 55.40 -1.73
N GLU A 414 -12.09 54.62 -0.65
CA GLU A 414 -12.38 55.13 0.69
C GLU A 414 -11.36 56.20 1.13
N SER A 415 -10.07 55.98 0.86
CA SER A 415 -9.01 56.97 1.16
C SER A 415 -9.15 58.26 0.35
N VAL A 416 -9.50 58.16 -0.93
CA VAL A 416 -9.77 59.32 -1.79
C VAL A 416 -10.98 60.11 -1.26
N LEU A 417 -12.09 59.42 -0.95
CA LEU A 417 -13.29 60.05 -0.39
C LEU A 417 -13.01 60.73 0.96
N ALA A 418 -12.22 60.10 1.83
CA ALA A 418 -11.90 60.62 3.16
C ALA A 418 -11.05 61.90 3.14
N ASN A 419 -10.23 62.12 2.09
CA ASN A 419 -9.34 63.28 1.98
C ASN A 419 -9.86 64.39 1.04
N LEU A 420 -11.03 64.21 0.43
CA LEU A 420 -11.70 65.26 -0.33
C LEU A 420 -12.17 66.38 0.61
N SER A 421 -11.80 67.63 0.28
CA SER A 421 -12.26 68.83 1.01
C SER A 421 -13.74 69.12 0.77
N ALA A 422 -14.26 68.75 -0.40
CA ALA A 422 -15.68 68.81 -0.74
C ALA A 422 -16.48 67.83 0.12
N GLY A 423 -17.70 68.21 0.48
CA GLY A 423 -18.65 67.31 1.10
C GLY A 423 -19.31 66.41 0.06
N VAL A 424 -19.30 65.10 0.29
CA VAL A 424 -19.96 64.10 -0.56
C VAL A 424 -20.93 63.31 0.29
N LEU A 425 -22.20 63.32 -0.11
CA LEU A 425 -23.28 62.52 0.47
C LEU A 425 -23.85 61.62 -0.62
N THR A 426 -24.00 60.33 -0.32
CA THR A 426 -24.67 59.38 -1.21
C THR A 426 -25.95 58.90 -0.55
N PHE A 427 -27.00 58.79 -1.35
CA PHE A 427 -28.33 58.39 -0.91
C PHE A 427 -28.83 57.17 -1.70
N ASP A 428 -29.69 56.39 -1.08
CA ASP A 428 -30.49 55.38 -1.76
C ASP A 428 -31.65 56.02 -2.56
N PRO A 429 -32.41 55.23 -3.36
CA PRO A 429 -33.56 55.75 -4.12
C PRO A 429 -34.66 56.39 -3.24
N ASP A 430 -34.69 56.11 -1.94
CA ASP A 430 -35.65 56.65 -0.96
C ASP A 430 -35.10 57.88 -0.20
N PHE A 431 -34.01 58.48 -0.67
CA PHE A 431 -33.31 59.62 -0.05
C PHE A 431 -32.82 59.35 1.38
N ARG A 432 -32.41 58.12 1.69
CA ARG A 432 -31.71 57.78 2.94
C ARG A 432 -30.21 57.76 2.74
N LEU A 433 -29.47 58.25 3.72
CA LEU A 433 -28.02 58.38 3.65
C LEU A 433 -27.34 57.00 3.62
N LYS A 434 -26.59 56.70 2.55
CA LYS A 434 -25.78 55.48 2.40
C LYS A 434 -24.33 55.69 2.84
N ALA A 435 -23.73 56.82 2.47
CA ALA A 435 -22.38 57.18 2.88
C ALA A 435 -22.19 58.69 2.92
N ALA A 436 -21.34 59.15 3.83
CA ALA A 436 -20.91 60.54 3.93
C ALA A 436 -19.38 60.58 4.07
N ASN A 437 -18.72 61.45 3.32
CA ASN A 437 -17.28 61.63 3.47
C ASN A 437 -16.94 62.60 4.62
N ARG A 438 -15.66 62.65 5.00
CA ARG A 438 -15.19 63.54 6.07
C ARG A 438 -15.40 65.03 5.75
N GLY A 439 -15.32 65.41 4.46
CA GLY A 439 -15.61 66.77 4.01
C GLY A 439 -17.06 67.19 4.35
N ALA A 440 -18.02 66.29 4.20
CA ALA A 440 -19.43 66.56 4.48
C ALA A 440 -19.65 66.84 5.96
N VAL A 441 -19.06 66.02 6.83
CA VAL A 441 -19.08 66.22 8.29
C VAL A 441 -18.42 67.54 8.69
N ALA A 442 -17.31 67.90 8.05
CA ALA A 442 -16.57 69.13 8.35
C ALA A 442 -17.31 70.41 7.89
N ILE A 443 -17.90 70.41 6.70
CA ILE A 443 -18.62 71.58 6.15
C ILE A 443 -19.97 71.77 6.85
N LEU A 444 -20.72 70.69 7.06
CA LEU A 444 -22.03 70.72 7.73
C LEU A 444 -21.90 70.87 9.25
N GLU A 445 -20.72 70.65 9.82
CA GLU A 445 -20.46 70.69 11.26
C GLU A 445 -21.37 69.75 12.06
N ASP A 446 -21.67 68.59 11.47
CA ASP A 446 -22.51 67.54 12.03
C ASP A 446 -21.91 66.17 11.72
N GLN A 447 -21.91 65.26 12.70
CA GLN A 447 -21.38 63.90 12.53
C GLN A 447 -22.32 63.00 11.71
N LEU A 448 -23.56 63.43 11.47
CA LEU A 448 -24.57 62.74 10.65
C LEU A 448 -24.94 61.32 11.09
N VAL A 449 -24.46 60.86 12.26
CA VAL A 449 -24.67 59.50 12.79
C VAL A 449 -26.15 59.26 13.11
N ASP A 450 -26.85 60.28 13.62
CA ASP A 450 -28.24 60.17 14.07
C ASP A 450 -29.26 60.21 12.94
N VAL A 451 -28.84 60.54 11.71
CA VAL A 451 -29.71 60.76 10.54
C VAL A 451 -29.60 59.67 9.47
N GLU A 452 -28.73 58.65 9.65
CA GLU A 452 -28.56 57.54 8.68
C GLU A 452 -29.86 56.77 8.38
N ARG A 453 -30.77 56.69 9.36
CA ARG A 453 -32.05 55.96 9.23
C ARG A 453 -33.24 56.85 8.90
N LEU A 454 -33.04 58.16 8.83
CA LEU A 454 -34.09 59.13 8.54
C LEU A 454 -34.00 59.54 7.06
N PRO A 455 -35.13 59.68 6.35
CA PRO A 455 -35.12 60.25 5.02
C PRO A 455 -34.65 61.72 5.09
N LEU A 456 -34.00 62.19 4.03
CA LEU A 456 -33.43 63.55 3.96
C LEU A 456 -34.43 64.65 4.35
N SER A 457 -35.71 64.48 4.01
CA SER A 457 -36.80 65.41 4.35
C SER A 457 -37.02 65.62 5.86
N GLN A 458 -36.54 64.71 6.71
CA GLN A 458 -36.75 64.73 8.16
C GLN A 458 -35.49 65.18 8.92
N TRP A 459 -34.47 65.70 8.23
CA TRP A 459 -33.23 66.15 8.88
C TRP A 459 -33.47 67.42 9.74
N PRO A 460 -33.32 67.34 11.07
CA PRO A 460 -33.76 68.41 11.97
C PRO A 460 -32.88 69.67 11.92
N ARG A 461 -31.58 69.53 11.65
CA ARG A 461 -30.61 70.64 11.64
C ARG A 461 -30.34 71.24 10.26
N HIS A 462 -30.70 70.53 9.19
CA HIS A 462 -30.35 70.89 7.81
C HIS A 462 -31.57 70.86 6.87
N ALA A 463 -32.73 71.34 7.34
CA ALA A 463 -33.96 71.36 6.55
C ALA A 463 -33.81 72.15 5.22
N ALA A 464 -33.08 73.26 5.24
CA ALA A 464 -32.82 74.06 4.03
C ALA A 464 -31.97 73.32 2.98
N LEU A 465 -31.01 72.50 3.43
CA LEU A 465 -30.21 71.63 2.56
C LEU A 465 -31.08 70.52 1.97
N ALA A 466 -31.91 69.88 2.82
CA ALA A 466 -32.80 68.81 2.41
C ALA A 466 -33.80 69.27 1.34
N GLU A 467 -34.43 70.42 1.56
CA GLU A 467 -35.36 71.02 0.61
C GLU A 467 -34.66 71.37 -0.71
N ALA A 468 -33.49 72.01 -0.66
CA ALA A 468 -32.74 72.38 -1.87
C ALA A 468 -32.34 71.15 -2.71
N VAL A 469 -31.88 70.08 -2.07
CA VAL A 469 -31.48 68.83 -2.74
C VAL A 469 -32.69 68.11 -3.36
N MET A 470 -33.78 67.95 -2.59
CA MET A 470 -34.97 67.25 -3.08
C MET A 470 -35.64 67.99 -4.24
N THR A 471 -35.80 69.31 -4.12
CA THR A 471 -36.38 70.15 -5.19
C THR A 471 -35.49 70.12 -6.43
N ALA A 472 -34.16 70.16 -6.27
CA ALA A 472 -33.26 70.14 -7.42
C ALA A 472 -33.29 68.81 -8.18
N PHE A 473 -33.37 67.66 -7.50
CA PHE A 473 -33.56 66.36 -8.18
C PHE A 473 -34.96 66.20 -8.80
N ALA A 474 -35.99 66.83 -8.23
CA ALA A 474 -37.35 66.81 -8.78
C ALA A 474 -37.49 67.68 -10.05
N ASP A 475 -36.91 68.89 -10.04
CA ASP A 475 -37.14 69.90 -11.08
C ASP A 475 -36.08 69.89 -12.19
N LYS A 476 -34.80 69.63 -11.85
CA LYS A 476 -33.65 69.81 -12.76
C LYS A 476 -33.10 68.51 -13.32
N GLY A 477 -33.58 67.36 -12.84
CA GLY A 477 -33.28 66.04 -13.37
C GLY A 477 -31.99 65.40 -12.84
N ALA A 478 -31.35 64.59 -13.69
CA ALA A 478 -30.29 63.66 -13.31
C ALA A 478 -28.97 64.30 -12.88
N GLU A 479 -28.66 65.50 -13.38
CA GLU A 479 -27.48 66.30 -13.01
C GLU A 479 -27.89 67.76 -12.83
N TRP A 480 -27.47 68.38 -11.73
CA TRP A 480 -27.83 69.76 -11.43
C TRP A 480 -26.76 70.46 -10.58
N GLN A 481 -26.74 71.79 -10.64
CA GLN A 481 -25.91 72.63 -9.80
C GLN A 481 -26.74 73.79 -9.23
N GLN A 482 -26.52 74.13 -7.96
CA GLN A 482 -27.21 75.23 -7.29
C GLN A 482 -26.37 75.82 -6.15
N GLU A 483 -26.44 77.14 -5.99
CA GLU A 483 -25.89 77.82 -4.83
C GLU A 483 -26.93 77.88 -3.71
N LEU A 484 -26.50 77.59 -2.48
CA LEU A 484 -27.32 77.65 -1.28
C LEU A 484 -26.57 78.42 -0.19
N GLU A 485 -27.20 79.45 0.35
CA GLU A 485 -26.71 80.09 1.58
C GLU A 485 -27.26 79.31 2.78
N LEU A 486 -26.36 78.61 3.46
CA LEU A 486 -26.67 77.80 4.63
C LEU A 486 -26.24 78.55 5.90
N THR A 487 -27.16 78.70 6.84
CA THR A 487 -26.89 79.28 8.16
C THR A 487 -27.08 78.19 9.22
N ASN A 488 -25.98 77.66 9.75
CA ASN A 488 -26.00 76.56 10.72
C ASN A 488 -26.32 77.02 12.16
N ASP A 489 -25.96 78.27 12.50
CA ASP A 489 -26.20 78.88 13.80
C ASP A 489 -26.79 80.28 13.60
N PRO A 490 -27.91 80.65 14.27
CA PRO A 490 -28.49 81.99 14.18
C PRO A 490 -27.53 83.12 14.60
N ALA A 491 -26.42 82.83 15.29
CA ALA A 491 -25.37 83.81 15.60
C ALA A 491 -24.15 83.77 14.65
N GLY A 492 -24.10 82.81 13.72
CA GLY A 492 -22.98 82.59 12.82
C GLY A 492 -23.08 83.37 11.50
N SER A 493 -21.96 83.54 10.80
CA SER A 493 -21.95 84.05 9.43
C SER A 493 -22.52 83.03 8.45
N PRO A 494 -23.37 83.42 7.48
CA PRO A 494 -23.90 82.50 6.48
C PRO A 494 -22.77 81.91 5.64
N LYS A 495 -22.80 80.60 5.43
CA LYS A 495 -21.90 79.91 4.50
C LYS A 495 -22.57 79.77 3.15
N THR A 496 -21.88 80.08 2.06
CA THR A 496 -22.37 79.84 0.71
C THR A 496 -21.84 78.50 0.20
N LEU A 497 -22.73 77.54 0.00
CA LEU A 497 -22.42 76.22 -0.51
C LEU A 497 -22.78 76.12 -2.00
N LEU A 498 -21.88 75.55 -2.79
CA LEU A 498 -22.16 75.16 -4.17
C LEU A 498 -22.51 73.68 -4.21
N LEU A 499 -23.79 73.37 -4.36
CA LEU A 499 -24.31 72.01 -4.44
C LEU A 499 -24.30 71.50 -5.88
N ARG A 500 -23.93 70.24 -6.05
CA ARG A 500 -24.02 69.48 -7.30
C ARG A 500 -24.64 68.13 -7.02
N GLY A 501 -25.73 67.81 -7.71
CA GLY A 501 -26.35 66.50 -7.64
C GLY A 501 -26.11 65.71 -8.91
N SER A 502 -25.88 64.41 -8.80
CA SER A 502 -25.89 63.46 -9.92
C SER A 502 -26.56 62.15 -9.54
N THR A 503 -27.07 61.42 -10.54
CA THR A 503 -27.64 60.07 -10.38
C THR A 503 -26.72 59.06 -11.08
N PRO A 504 -25.97 58.23 -10.33
CA PRO A 504 -25.09 57.24 -10.92
C PRO A 504 -25.86 56.21 -11.77
N PRO A 505 -25.30 55.72 -12.88
CA PRO A 505 -25.97 54.75 -13.76
C PRO A 505 -26.25 53.38 -13.11
N ALA A 506 -25.54 53.03 -12.04
CA ALA A 506 -25.69 51.79 -11.30
C ALA A 506 -26.20 52.10 -9.88
N ASP A 507 -27.17 51.30 -9.41
CA ASP A 507 -27.88 51.38 -8.12
C ASP A 507 -28.97 52.45 -7.92
N GLY A 508 -29.22 53.33 -8.90
CA GLY A 508 -30.39 54.23 -8.88
C GLY A 508 -30.45 55.20 -7.69
N GLY A 509 -29.34 55.38 -6.98
CA GLY A 509 -29.22 56.31 -5.86
C GLY A 509 -28.89 57.73 -6.31
N TYR A 510 -28.69 58.62 -5.33
CA TYR A 510 -28.35 60.02 -5.56
C TYR A 510 -26.99 60.35 -4.95
N VAL A 511 -26.15 61.10 -5.65
CA VAL A 511 -24.89 61.61 -5.13
C VAL A 511 -24.96 63.12 -5.10
N VAL A 512 -24.68 63.71 -3.94
CA VAL A 512 -24.63 65.16 -3.75
C VAL A 512 -23.24 65.55 -3.29
N VAL A 513 -22.60 66.42 -4.06
CA VAL A 513 -21.31 67.01 -3.75
C VAL A 513 -21.52 68.49 -3.44
N PHE A 514 -20.92 69.02 -2.38
CA PHE A 514 -20.99 70.43 -2.05
C PHE A 514 -19.66 71.01 -1.56
N ASP A 515 -19.36 72.21 -2.04
CA ASP A 515 -18.16 72.97 -1.68
C ASP A 515 -18.53 74.24 -0.93
N ASP A 516 -17.78 74.57 0.12
CA ASP A 516 -17.87 75.87 0.79
C ASP A 516 -17.10 76.93 -0.02
N ILE A 517 -17.84 77.77 -0.74
CA ILE A 517 -17.30 78.84 -1.59
C ILE A 517 -17.33 80.21 -0.91
N THR A 518 -17.67 80.28 0.38
CA THR A 518 -17.80 81.54 1.13
C THR A 518 -16.54 82.40 1.01
N HIS A 519 -15.38 81.78 1.24
CA HIS A 519 -14.09 82.47 1.17
C HIS A 519 -13.75 82.90 -0.26
N LEU A 520 -14.09 82.08 -1.26
CA LEU A 520 -13.83 82.36 -2.66
C LEU A 520 -14.69 83.54 -3.16
N LEU A 521 -15.99 83.55 -2.83
CA LEU A 521 -16.89 84.65 -3.13
C LEU A 521 -16.48 85.95 -2.42
N SER A 522 -16.06 85.87 -1.15
CA SER A 522 -15.57 87.04 -0.41
C SER A 522 -14.29 87.62 -1.03
N ALA A 523 -13.38 86.77 -1.49
CA ALA A 523 -12.15 87.17 -2.16
C ALA A 523 -12.43 87.78 -3.54
N GLN A 524 -13.32 87.17 -4.33
CA GLN A 524 -13.73 87.70 -5.62
C GLN A 524 -14.40 89.06 -5.48
N ARG A 525 -15.31 89.22 -4.51
CA ARG A 525 -15.91 90.52 -4.18
C ARG A 525 -14.83 91.55 -3.82
N SER A 526 -13.90 91.20 -2.93
CA SER A 526 -12.83 92.12 -2.50
C SER A 526 -11.92 92.54 -3.66
N ALA A 527 -11.56 91.62 -4.55
CA ALA A 527 -10.76 91.92 -5.73
C ALA A 527 -11.49 92.85 -6.71
N ALA A 528 -12.77 92.58 -6.99
CA ALA A 528 -13.60 93.43 -7.84
C ALA A 528 -13.76 94.83 -7.25
N TRP A 529 -13.95 94.94 -5.94
CA TRP A 529 -14.01 96.23 -5.23
C TRP A 529 -12.67 96.99 -5.29
N GLY A 530 -11.53 96.30 -5.19
CA GLY A 530 -10.21 96.91 -5.35
C GLY A 530 -9.97 97.49 -6.75
N GLU A 531 -10.42 96.80 -7.80
CA GLU A 531 -10.35 97.30 -9.18
C GLU A 531 -11.23 98.54 -9.37
N VAL A 532 -12.48 98.48 -8.92
CA VAL A 532 -13.43 99.61 -8.99
C VAL A 532 -12.91 100.82 -8.22
N ALA A 533 -12.39 100.62 -7.01
CA ALA A 533 -11.81 101.69 -6.20
C ALA A 533 -10.61 102.37 -6.91
N ARG A 534 -9.71 101.59 -7.51
CA ARG A 534 -8.56 102.11 -8.25
C ARG A 534 -8.98 102.94 -9.46
N ARG A 535 -10.01 102.49 -10.19
CA ARG A 535 -10.54 103.22 -11.34
C ARG A 535 -11.20 104.53 -10.92
N LEU A 536 -12.03 104.51 -9.87
CA LEU A 536 -12.64 105.72 -9.32
C LEU A 536 -11.60 106.74 -8.87
N ALA A 537 -10.52 106.29 -8.22
CA ALA A 537 -9.43 107.16 -7.79
C ALA A 537 -8.76 107.89 -8.96
N HIS A 538 -8.54 107.19 -10.09
CA HIS A 538 -8.02 107.82 -11.31
C HIS A 538 -9.01 108.82 -11.93
N GLU A 539 -10.30 108.47 -11.98
CA GLU A 539 -11.33 109.36 -12.54
C GLU A 539 -11.57 110.62 -11.69
N ILE A 540 -11.35 110.57 -10.37
CA ILE A 540 -11.42 111.75 -9.48
C ILE A 540 -10.16 112.63 -9.59
N LYS A 541 -8.98 112.05 -9.80
CA LYS A 541 -7.71 112.83 -9.94
C LYS A 541 -7.66 113.67 -11.23
N ASN A 542 -8.30 113.17 -12.29
CA ASN A 542 -8.32 113.80 -13.61
C ASN A 542 -8.96 115.20 -13.64
N PRO A 543 -10.13 115.46 -13.03
CA PRO A 543 -10.69 116.81 -12.93
C PRO A 543 -9.96 117.69 -11.89
N LEU A 544 -9.35 117.09 -10.87
CA LEU A 544 -8.69 117.85 -9.79
C LEU A 544 -7.43 118.58 -10.24
N THR A 545 -6.61 117.96 -11.08
CA THR A 545 -5.35 118.56 -11.52
C THR A 545 -5.55 119.84 -12.36
N PRO A 546 -6.47 119.87 -13.34
CA PRO A 546 -6.83 121.10 -14.04
C PRO A 546 -7.49 122.15 -13.15
N ILE A 547 -8.29 121.77 -12.14
CA ILE A 547 -8.88 122.72 -11.18
C ILE A 547 -7.76 123.41 -10.38
N GLN A 548 -6.80 122.64 -9.87
CA GLN A 548 -5.61 123.17 -9.18
C GLN A 548 -4.82 124.13 -10.09
N LEU A 549 -4.43 123.67 -11.29
CA LEU A 549 -3.66 124.48 -12.25
C LEU A 549 -4.41 125.73 -12.70
N SER A 550 -5.74 125.66 -12.84
CA SER A 550 -6.56 126.82 -13.20
C SER A 550 -6.56 127.85 -12.08
N ALA A 551 -6.63 127.43 -10.82
CA ALA A 551 -6.53 128.33 -9.67
C ALA A 551 -5.13 128.98 -9.57
N GLU A 552 -4.06 128.19 -9.69
CA GLU A 552 -2.67 128.70 -9.70
C GLU A 552 -2.44 129.67 -10.89
N ARG A 553 -2.99 129.36 -12.05
CA ARG A 553 -2.88 130.21 -13.26
C ARG A 553 -3.68 131.50 -13.13
N LEU A 554 -4.85 131.46 -12.49
CA LEU A 554 -5.62 132.66 -12.16
C LEU A 554 -4.80 133.57 -11.25
N GLN A 555 -4.18 133.02 -10.20
CA GLN A 555 -3.30 133.76 -9.30
C GLN A 555 -2.14 134.41 -10.05
N LEU A 556 -1.37 133.63 -10.83
CA LEU A 556 -0.21 134.12 -11.59
C LEU A 556 -0.56 135.23 -12.61
N ARG A 557 -1.69 135.13 -13.31
CA ARG A 557 -2.04 136.10 -14.37
C ARG A 557 -2.70 137.39 -13.88
N LEU A 558 -3.38 137.34 -12.74
CA LEU A 558 -4.18 138.45 -12.23
C LEU A 558 -3.54 139.15 -11.03
N ALA A 559 -2.58 138.52 -10.32
CA ALA A 559 -1.91 139.13 -9.17
C ALA A 559 -1.31 140.51 -9.50
N ASP A 560 -0.59 140.64 -10.61
CA ASP A 560 0.08 141.89 -10.99
C ASP A 560 -0.86 142.96 -11.58
N LYS A 561 -2.15 142.64 -11.76
CA LYS A 561 -3.15 143.51 -12.39
C LYS A 561 -4.20 144.03 -11.41
N LEU A 562 -4.18 143.59 -10.16
CA LEU A 562 -5.13 143.97 -9.13
C LEU A 562 -4.48 144.92 -8.12
N ASP A 563 -5.27 145.82 -7.57
CA ASP A 563 -4.88 146.69 -6.45
C ASP A 563 -4.64 145.88 -5.17
N GLY A 564 -4.01 146.49 -4.16
CA GLY A 564 -3.59 145.82 -2.92
C GLY A 564 -4.65 144.89 -2.30
N PRO A 565 -5.90 145.35 -2.08
CA PRO A 565 -6.97 144.53 -1.51
C PRO A 565 -7.44 143.39 -2.45
N GLY A 566 -7.51 143.65 -3.76
CA GLY A 566 -7.96 142.65 -4.75
C GLY A 566 -6.97 141.50 -4.91
N ARG A 567 -5.67 141.78 -4.83
CA ARG A 567 -4.62 140.75 -4.88
C ARG A 567 -4.66 139.82 -3.67
N GLU A 568 -4.82 140.37 -2.46
CA GLU A 568 -4.88 139.57 -1.23
C GLU A 568 -6.12 138.64 -1.21
N MET A 569 -7.26 139.12 -1.72
CA MET A 569 -8.47 138.29 -1.89
C MET A 569 -8.27 137.16 -2.90
N LEU A 570 -7.63 137.44 -4.04
CA LEU A 570 -7.33 136.43 -5.06
C LEU A 570 -6.42 135.34 -4.50
N GLU A 571 -5.30 135.72 -3.87
CA GLU A 571 -4.36 134.78 -3.26
C GLU A 571 -5.04 133.90 -2.21
N LYS A 572 -5.90 134.48 -1.36
CA LYS A 572 -6.64 133.71 -0.35
C LYS A 572 -7.60 132.71 -0.98
N ALA A 573 -8.33 133.10 -2.02
CA ALA A 573 -9.29 132.23 -2.71
C ALA A 573 -8.59 131.10 -3.49
N THR A 574 -7.53 131.40 -4.25
CA THR A 574 -6.78 130.40 -5.01
C THR A 574 -6.04 129.44 -4.09
N ASN A 575 -5.39 129.92 -3.03
CA ASN A 575 -4.75 129.06 -2.03
C ASN A 575 -5.76 128.14 -1.33
N THR A 576 -6.97 128.63 -1.04
CA THR A 576 -8.02 127.78 -0.45
C THR A 576 -8.42 126.66 -1.41
N ILE A 577 -8.59 126.96 -2.71
CA ILE A 577 -8.92 125.96 -3.73
C ILE A 577 -7.78 124.94 -3.90
N VAL A 578 -6.52 125.41 -3.99
CA VAL A 578 -5.34 124.54 -4.11
C VAL A 578 -5.23 123.61 -2.92
N ASN A 579 -5.32 124.14 -1.69
CA ASN A 579 -5.25 123.34 -0.47
C ASN A 579 -6.39 122.32 -0.38
N GLN A 580 -7.61 122.69 -0.76
CA GLN A 580 -8.76 121.77 -0.72
C GLN A 580 -8.64 120.66 -1.76
N VAL A 581 -8.16 120.99 -2.96
CA VAL A 581 -7.89 120.02 -4.02
C VAL A 581 -6.76 119.07 -3.60
N GLU A 582 -5.72 119.58 -2.95
CA GLU A 582 -4.60 118.77 -2.43
C GLU A 582 -5.04 117.83 -1.31
N ALA A 583 -5.88 118.28 -0.37
CA ALA A 583 -6.47 117.42 0.65
C ALA A 583 -7.31 116.28 0.03
N MET A 584 -8.12 116.59 -0.99
CA MET A 584 -8.91 115.59 -1.72
C MET A 584 -8.03 114.60 -2.49
N LYS A 585 -6.95 115.09 -3.11
CA LYS A 585 -5.96 114.26 -3.82
C LYS A 585 -5.25 113.30 -2.87
N ASN A 586 -4.97 113.72 -1.64
CA ASN A 586 -4.35 112.88 -0.60
C ASN A 586 -5.31 111.79 -0.12
N MET A 587 -6.57 112.12 0.19
CA MET A 587 -7.58 111.14 0.58
C MET A 587 -7.84 110.09 -0.52
N VAL A 588 -7.86 110.51 -1.79
CA VAL A 588 -8.00 109.59 -2.93
C VAL A 588 -6.77 108.69 -3.12
N ASN A 589 -5.57 109.14 -2.75
CA ASN A 589 -4.36 108.30 -2.80
C ASN A 589 -4.31 107.26 -1.68
N GLU A 590 -5.00 107.45 -0.56
CA GLU A 590 -5.08 106.45 0.54
C GLU A 590 -5.93 105.21 0.19
N PHE A 591 -6.75 105.28 -0.87
CA PHE A 591 -7.51 104.13 -1.40
C PHE A 591 -6.68 103.20 -2.31
N ARG A 592 -5.37 103.46 -2.48
CA ARG A 592 -4.44 102.64 -3.26
C ARG A 592 -3.63 101.73 -2.35
#